data_AF-A0A316GCU4-F1
#
_entry.id   AF-A0A316GCU4-F1
#
_cell.length_a   1.000
_cell.length_b   1.000
_cell.length_c   1.000
_cell.angle_alpha   90.00
_cell.angle_beta   90.00
_cell.angle_gamma   90.00
#
_symmetry.space_group_name_H-M   'P 1'
#
loop_
_entity.id
_entity.type
_entity.pdbx_description
1 polymer ?
#
loop_
_entity_poly.entity_id
_entity_poly.type
_entity_poly.pdbx_seq_one_letter_code
_entity_poly.pdbx_strand_id
1 'polypeptide(L)'
;MKPAVAAAILILALPASADPVRPMDETRLADLDALLGSTLRGAFASGTPSDIAILVEALEGEAGAPESLEGEWRCRWLKMGDLVPLVVYPDFACRMEDTQSGWRIEKVTGSQRFTGTLEEQEGGIVFTGVAFTSGGPATDYAGLPPDSQEPVEPGQTVAMVGLFEQVGPRRARILLPDPILESRFDIIQLTRGAATRYALRSCAKI
;
A
#
# COMPACT_ATOMS: atom_id res chain seq x y z
N MET A 1 52.64 32.37 -23.79
CA MET A 1 51.66 31.27 -23.83
C MET A 1 51.24 30.99 -22.39
N LYS A 2 49.99 31.29 -22.00
CA LYS A 2 49.47 31.00 -20.65
C LYS A 2 48.63 29.72 -20.70
N PRO A 3 48.80 28.75 -19.80
CA PRO A 3 47.98 27.55 -19.77
C PRO A 3 46.62 27.88 -19.14
N ALA A 4 45.55 27.51 -19.82
CA ALA A 4 44.20 27.53 -19.26
C ALA A 4 44.01 26.23 -18.45
N VAL A 5 43.82 26.38 -17.15
CA VAL A 5 43.44 25.26 -16.27
C VAL A 5 41.93 25.12 -16.34
N ALA A 6 41.45 24.03 -16.94
CA ALA A 6 40.04 23.67 -16.95
C ALA A 6 39.71 22.98 -15.61
N ALA A 7 38.92 23.63 -14.77
CA ALA A 7 38.39 23.04 -13.55
C ALA A 7 37.18 22.16 -13.92
N ALA A 8 37.31 20.85 -13.74
CA ALA A 8 36.19 19.93 -13.83
C ALA A 8 35.34 20.04 -12.56
N ILE A 9 34.09 20.49 -12.70
CA ILE A 9 33.11 20.51 -11.61
C ILE A 9 32.54 19.10 -11.48
N LEU A 10 32.88 18.42 -10.38
CA LEU A 10 32.30 17.14 -10.01
C LEU A 10 30.97 17.40 -9.29
N ILE A 11 29.85 17.16 -9.97
CA ILE A 11 28.51 17.23 -9.37
C ILE A 11 28.32 15.94 -8.58
N LEU A 12 28.42 16.02 -7.25
CA LEU A 12 28.03 14.94 -6.34
C LEU A 12 26.50 14.88 -6.32
N ALA A 13 25.92 13.83 -6.91
CA ALA A 13 24.51 13.52 -6.74
C ALA A 13 24.28 13.15 -5.27
N LEU A 14 23.53 13.98 -4.54
CA LEU A 14 23.05 13.65 -3.21
C LEU A 14 22.05 12.49 -3.35
N PRO A 15 22.07 11.49 -2.45
CA PRO A 15 21.04 10.46 -2.44
C PRO A 15 19.69 11.16 -2.24
N ALA A 16 18.72 10.84 -3.09
CA ALA A 16 17.34 11.23 -2.85
C ALA A 16 16.92 10.57 -1.53
N SER A 17 16.68 11.38 -0.51
CA SER A 17 16.15 10.92 0.76
C SER A 17 14.71 10.44 0.54
N ALA A 18 14.41 9.26 1.08
CA ALA A 18 13.04 8.78 1.25
C ALA A 18 12.15 9.88 1.84
N ASP A 19 10.88 9.97 1.40
CA ASP A 19 9.94 10.91 2.00
C ASP A 19 9.70 10.49 3.46
N PRO A 20 9.88 11.39 4.44
CA PRO A 20 9.70 11.03 5.84
C PRO A 20 8.25 10.63 6.11
N VAL A 21 8.07 9.59 6.95
CA VAL A 21 6.75 9.25 7.50
C VAL A 21 6.21 10.46 8.25
N ARG A 22 4.92 10.78 8.05
CA ARG A 22 4.28 11.89 8.75
C ARG A 22 4.18 11.61 10.26
N PRO A 23 4.30 12.60 11.15
CA PRO A 23 4.26 12.38 12.60
C PRO A 23 3.02 11.61 13.09
N MET A 24 1.84 11.89 12.51
CA MET A 24 0.61 11.17 12.84
C MET A 24 0.56 9.72 12.37
N ASP A 25 1.45 9.33 11.45
CA ASP A 25 1.55 8.00 10.88
C ASP A 25 2.63 7.14 11.59
N GLU A 26 3.55 7.76 12.33
CA GLU A 26 4.57 7.06 13.11
C GLU A 26 3.96 6.12 14.16
N THR A 27 3.02 6.62 14.96
CA THR A 27 2.34 5.80 15.97
C THR A 27 1.55 4.66 15.33
N ARG A 28 0.91 4.91 14.18
CA ARG A 28 0.16 3.88 13.45
C ARG A 28 1.07 2.74 13.02
N LEU A 29 2.25 3.05 12.48
CA LEU A 29 3.27 2.04 12.15
C LEU A 29 3.79 1.31 13.41
N ALA A 30 4.04 2.04 14.50
CA ALA A 30 4.54 1.44 15.74
C ALA A 30 3.55 0.43 16.35
N ASP A 31 2.25 0.64 16.16
CA ASP A 31 1.18 -0.22 16.69
C ASP A 31 0.82 -1.41 15.76
N LEU A 32 1.56 -1.63 14.66
CA LEU A 32 1.23 -2.59 13.61
C LEU A 32 0.93 -4.00 14.15
N ASP A 33 1.85 -4.59 14.92
CA ASP A 33 1.70 -5.96 15.42
C ASP A 33 0.56 -6.09 16.43
N ALA A 34 0.40 -5.08 17.30
CA ALA A 34 -0.65 -5.05 18.30
C ALA A 34 -2.04 -4.99 17.63
N LEU A 35 -2.19 -4.12 16.62
CA LEU A 35 -3.42 -3.99 15.85
C LEU A 35 -3.69 -5.28 15.08
N LEU A 36 -2.72 -5.81 14.33
CA LEU A 36 -2.87 -7.06 13.59
C LEU A 36 -3.37 -8.20 14.50
N GLY A 37 -2.70 -8.44 15.63
CA GLY A 37 -3.09 -9.50 16.55
C GLY A 37 -4.50 -9.31 17.11
N SER A 38 -4.88 -8.07 17.45
CA SER A 38 -6.20 -7.75 17.98
C SER A 38 -7.31 -7.97 16.94
N THR A 39 -7.09 -7.56 15.68
CA THR A 39 -8.08 -7.68 14.62
C THR A 39 -8.21 -9.12 14.11
N LEU A 40 -7.12 -9.89 14.10
CA LEU A 40 -7.16 -11.31 13.77
C LEU A 40 -8.07 -12.11 14.70
N ARG A 41 -8.08 -11.79 16.01
CA ARG A 41 -9.01 -12.42 16.96
C ARG A 41 -10.46 -12.27 16.52
N GLY A 42 -10.86 -11.05 16.15
CA GLY A 42 -12.22 -10.77 15.67
C GLY A 42 -12.52 -11.46 14.35
N ALA A 43 -11.59 -11.39 13.40
CA ALA A 43 -11.69 -12.06 12.11
C ALA A 43 -11.93 -13.57 12.30
N PHE A 44 -11.05 -14.29 13.02
CA PHE A 44 -11.20 -15.73 13.23
C PHE A 44 -12.42 -16.13 14.05
N ALA A 45 -12.95 -15.25 14.91
CA ALA A 45 -14.14 -15.53 15.70
C ALA A 45 -15.44 -15.46 14.90
N SER A 46 -15.49 -14.70 13.81
CA SER A 46 -16.76 -14.36 13.13
C SER A 46 -16.72 -14.32 11.60
N GLY A 47 -15.53 -14.42 10.99
CA GLY A 47 -15.37 -14.44 9.54
C GLY A 47 -15.95 -15.71 8.92
N THR A 48 -16.41 -15.61 7.67
CA THR A 48 -16.87 -16.79 6.92
C THR A 48 -15.67 -17.70 6.62
N PRO A 49 -15.86 -19.03 6.48
CA PRO A 49 -14.75 -19.92 6.14
C PRO A 49 -14.02 -19.54 4.85
N SER A 50 -14.73 -18.99 3.85
CA SER A 50 -14.12 -18.52 2.60
C SER A 50 -13.27 -17.27 2.80
N ASP A 51 -13.73 -16.30 3.58
CA ASP A 51 -12.97 -15.08 3.85
C ASP A 51 -11.73 -15.38 4.70
N ILE A 52 -11.87 -16.29 5.67
CA ILE A 52 -10.76 -16.74 6.50
C ILE A 52 -9.69 -17.45 5.68
N ALA A 53 -10.08 -18.29 4.71
CA ALA A 53 -9.09 -18.93 3.83
C ALA A 53 -8.27 -17.90 3.05
N ILE A 54 -8.90 -16.82 2.57
CA ILE A 54 -8.20 -15.74 1.85
C ILE A 54 -7.31 -14.93 2.80
N LEU A 55 -7.76 -14.67 4.03
CA LEU A 55 -6.95 -14.03 5.06
C LEU A 55 -5.70 -14.83 5.39
N VAL A 56 -5.85 -16.15 5.56
CA VAL A 56 -4.72 -17.06 5.78
C VAL A 56 -3.77 -16.99 4.58
N GLU A 57 -4.27 -17.12 3.35
CA GLU A 57 -3.43 -17.00 2.14
C GLU A 57 -2.68 -15.66 2.07
N ALA A 58 -3.30 -14.56 2.48
CA ALA A 58 -2.66 -13.24 2.50
C ALA A 58 -1.54 -13.15 3.55
N LEU A 59 -1.65 -13.86 4.67
CA LEU A 59 -0.68 -13.86 5.76
C LEU A 59 0.37 -14.98 5.67
N GLU A 60 0.15 -15.99 4.84
CA GLU A 60 1.10 -17.07 4.62
C GLU A 60 2.42 -16.59 3.98
N GLY A 61 3.52 -17.15 4.48
CA GLY A 61 4.88 -16.89 3.98
C GLY A 61 5.63 -15.84 4.78
N GLU A 62 6.95 -15.97 4.76
CA GLU A 62 7.88 -15.03 5.39
C GLU A 62 8.21 -13.90 4.42
N ALA A 63 8.44 -12.71 4.96
CA ALA A 63 8.95 -11.58 4.18
C ALA A 63 10.37 -11.89 3.70
N GLY A 64 10.57 -11.84 2.39
CA GLY A 64 11.87 -11.97 1.75
C GLY A 64 12.42 -10.63 1.30
N ALA A 65 13.69 -10.62 0.86
CA ALA A 65 14.22 -9.49 0.10
C ALA A 65 13.39 -9.30 -1.18
N PRO A 66 12.99 -8.07 -1.51
CA PRO A 66 12.21 -7.82 -2.70
C PRO A 66 13.01 -8.20 -3.95
N GLU A 67 12.41 -9.02 -4.81
CA GLU A 67 12.85 -9.17 -6.20
C GLU A 67 12.35 -7.96 -7.00
N SER A 68 12.62 -7.90 -8.31
CA SER A 68 12.03 -6.85 -9.17
C SER A 68 10.51 -6.84 -8.99
N LEU A 69 9.96 -5.75 -8.45
CA LEU A 69 8.52 -5.59 -8.20
C LEU A 69 7.77 -5.03 -9.40
N GLU A 70 8.48 -4.43 -10.36
CA GLU A 70 7.93 -3.80 -11.56
C GLU A 70 6.90 -4.68 -12.29
N GLY A 71 5.83 -4.05 -12.79
CA GLY A 71 4.86 -4.66 -13.69
C GLY A 71 3.45 -4.77 -13.11
N GLU A 72 2.66 -5.66 -13.70
CA GLU A 72 1.23 -5.80 -13.43
C GLU A 72 0.93 -6.73 -12.24
N TRP A 73 0.03 -6.28 -11.39
CA TRP A 73 -0.43 -6.97 -10.19
C TRP A 73 -1.96 -6.98 -10.09
N ARG A 74 -2.48 -7.97 -9.37
CA ARG A 74 -3.80 -7.96 -8.77
C ARG A 74 -3.66 -7.52 -7.33
N CYS A 75 -4.55 -6.65 -6.89
CA CYS A 75 -4.65 -6.21 -5.52
C CYS A 75 -6.07 -6.34 -5.00
N ARG A 76 -6.23 -6.80 -3.77
CA ARG A 76 -7.51 -6.78 -3.05
C ARG A 76 -7.30 -6.35 -1.61
N TRP A 77 -8.33 -5.76 -1.03
CA TRP A 77 -8.32 -5.31 0.36
C TRP A 77 -8.98 -6.36 1.24
N LEU A 78 -8.37 -6.62 2.39
CA LEU A 78 -8.98 -7.32 3.49
C LEU A 78 -9.05 -6.31 4.64
N LYS A 79 -10.26 -5.96 5.07
CA LYS A 79 -10.46 -4.98 6.15
C LYS A 79 -10.92 -5.68 7.42
N MET A 80 -10.38 -5.30 8.56
CA MET A 80 -10.64 -5.96 9.84
C MET A 80 -10.83 -4.98 11.00
N GLY A 81 -11.66 -5.38 11.96
CA GLY A 81 -11.65 -4.87 13.33
C GLY A 81 -12.45 -3.61 13.64
N ASP A 82 -13.23 -3.08 12.71
CA ASP A 82 -14.12 -1.93 12.95
C ASP A 82 -15.58 -2.26 12.60
N LEU A 83 -16.12 -1.70 11.50
CA LEU A 83 -17.50 -1.90 11.07
C LEU A 83 -17.90 -3.37 10.93
N VAL A 84 -16.94 -4.20 10.52
CA VAL A 84 -17.11 -5.65 10.37
C VAL A 84 -15.84 -6.38 10.87
N PRO A 85 -15.99 -7.61 11.41
CA PRO A 85 -14.84 -8.38 11.88
C PRO A 85 -13.81 -8.69 10.78
N LEU A 86 -14.31 -9.02 9.58
CA LEU A 86 -13.52 -9.26 8.38
C LEU A 86 -14.40 -9.01 7.14
N VAL A 87 -13.89 -8.26 6.16
CA VAL A 87 -14.46 -8.17 4.81
C VAL A 87 -13.35 -8.31 3.77
N VAL A 88 -13.62 -9.08 2.72
CA VAL A 88 -12.69 -9.35 1.62
C VAL A 88 -13.24 -8.76 0.33
N TYR A 89 -12.45 -7.90 -0.30
CA TYR A 89 -12.81 -7.25 -1.55
C TYR A 89 -12.43 -8.12 -2.76
N PRO A 90 -13.05 -7.91 -3.94
CA PRO A 90 -12.62 -8.56 -5.17
C PRO A 90 -11.24 -8.05 -5.63
N ASP A 91 -10.67 -8.74 -6.63
CA ASP A 91 -9.43 -8.29 -7.26
C ASP A 91 -9.62 -7.04 -8.12
N PHE A 92 -8.67 -6.12 -8.00
CA PHE A 92 -8.48 -4.96 -8.85
C PHE A 92 -7.11 -5.02 -9.52
N ALA A 93 -6.94 -4.28 -10.61
CA ALA A 93 -5.65 -4.13 -11.25
C ALA A 93 -4.81 -3.12 -10.45
N CYS A 94 -3.59 -3.50 -10.14
CA CYS A 94 -2.56 -2.64 -9.59
C CYS A 94 -1.31 -2.71 -10.49
N ARG A 95 -0.50 -1.66 -10.46
CA ARG A 95 0.78 -1.60 -11.17
C ARG A 95 1.88 -1.15 -10.23
N MET A 96 3.06 -1.71 -10.40
CA MET A 96 4.28 -1.27 -9.73
C MET A 96 5.30 -0.79 -10.76
N GLU A 97 5.99 0.29 -10.43
CA GLU A 97 7.03 0.92 -11.25
C GLU A 97 8.29 1.12 -10.41
N ASP A 98 9.45 0.87 -10.98
CA ASP A 98 10.73 1.20 -10.33
C ASP A 98 10.88 2.73 -10.27
N THR A 99 11.39 3.22 -9.14
CA THR A 99 11.76 4.63 -8.95
C THR A 99 13.25 4.74 -8.63
N GLN A 100 13.75 5.96 -8.44
CA GLN A 100 15.15 6.16 -8.03
C GLN A 100 15.40 5.72 -6.59
N SER A 101 14.37 5.70 -5.74
CA SER A 101 14.46 5.45 -4.29
C SER A 101 13.81 4.13 -3.84
N GLY A 102 13.17 3.38 -4.76
CA GLY A 102 12.45 2.16 -4.46
C GLY A 102 11.42 1.85 -5.55
N TRP A 103 10.16 1.71 -5.15
CA TRP A 103 9.05 1.45 -6.08
C TRP A 103 7.89 2.39 -5.85
N ARG A 104 7.05 2.57 -6.88
CA ARG A 104 5.74 3.19 -6.76
C ARG A 104 4.67 2.16 -7.08
N ILE A 105 3.64 2.10 -6.25
CA ILE A 105 2.45 1.26 -6.49
C ILE A 105 1.23 2.13 -6.74
N GLU A 106 0.36 1.70 -7.66
CA GLU A 106 -0.96 2.31 -7.86
C GLU A 106 -2.05 1.27 -8.12
N LYS A 107 -3.27 1.56 -7.67
CA LYS A 107 -4.49 0.81 -8.02
C LYS A 107 -5.20 1.43 -9.21
N VAL A 108 -5.27 0.69 -10.31
CA VAL A 108 -5.64 1.15 -11.67
C VAL A 108 -7.09 0.83 -12.07
N THR A 109 -7.79 -0.12 -11.39
CA THR A 109 -9.28 -0.27 -11.50
C THR A 109 -10.08 -0.05 -10.20
N GLY A 110 -11.37 0.31 -10.31
CA GLY A 110 -12.29 0.54 -9.18
C GLY A 110 -12.52 2.02 -8.83
N SER A 111 -13.55 2.30 -8.02
CA SER A 111 -13.89 3.66 -7.58
C SER A 111 -13.00 4.17 -6.45
N GLN A 112 -12.57 3.30 -5.55
CA GLN A 112 -11.59 3.63 -4.53
C GLN A 112 -10.19 3.33 -5.07
N ARG A 113 -9.32 4.34 -5.06
CA ARG A 113 -7.96 4.33 -5.58
C ARG A 113 -6.97 4.42 -4.43
N PHE A 114 -5.76 3.93 -4.68
CA PHE A 114 -4.61 4.30 -3.86
C PHE A 114 -3.36 4.39 -4.72
N THR A 115 -2.39 5.18 -4.26
CA THR A 115 -1.04 5.20 -4.79
C THR A 115 -0.04 5.57 -3.70
N GLY A 116 1.19 5.09 -3.80
CA GLY A 116 2.23 5.39 -2.83
C GLY A 116 3.59 4.87 -3.24
N THR A 117 4.60 5.18 -2.44
CA THR A 117 5.98 4.71 -2.59
C THR A 117 6.24 3.54 -1.65
N LEU A 118 7.21 2.71 -2.03
CA LEU A 118 7.75 1.60 -1.27
C LEU A 118 9.25 1.85 -1.16
N GLU A 119 9.72 2.18 0.03
CA GLU A 119 11.11 2.58 0.25
C GLU A 119 11.72 1.77 1.39
N GLU A 120 12.95 1.32 1.20
CA GLU A 120 13.68 0.60 2.25
C GLU A 120 14.00 1.55 3.41
N GLN A 121 13.61 1.16 4.62
CA GLN A 121 13.92 1.84 5.86
C GLN A 121 14.40 0.84 6.92
N GLU A 122 14.81 1.35 8.08
CA GLU A 122 15.10 0.48 9.21
C GLU A 122 13.83 -0.30 9.62
N GLY A 123 13.90 -1.63 9.60
CA GLY A 123 12.76 -2.50 9.92
C GLY A 123 11.96 -3.03 8.73
N GLY A 124 12.26 -2.61 7.50
CA GLY A 124 11.68 -3.20 6.28
C GLY A 124 11.32 -2.18 5.21
N ILE A 125 10.42 -2.55 4.30
CA ILE A 125 9.98 -1.68 3.19
C ILE A 125 8.74 -0.94 3.63
N VAL A 126 8.87 0.37 3.87
CA VAL A 126 7.76 1.20 4.32
C VAL A 126 6.95 1.65 3.11
N PHE A 127 5.64 1.50 3.21
CA PHE A 127 4.68 2.09 2.29
C PHE A 127 4.19 3.42 2.85
N THR A 128 4.34 4.50 2.07
CA THR A 128 3.67 5.79 2.31
C THR A 128 2.88 6.18 1.08
N GLY A 129 1.64 6.64 1.27
CA GLY A 129 0.77 6.88 0.14
C GLY A 129 -0.58 7.44 0.54
N VAL A 130 -1.49 7.46 -0.42
CA VAL A 130 -2.83 8.01 -0.23
C VAL A 130 -3.89 7.11 -0.82
N ALA A 131 -5.06 7.09 -0.19
CA ALA A 131 -6.30 6.58 -0.78
C ALA A 131 -7.18 7.76 -1.18
N PHE A 132 -7.94 7.59 -2.27
CA PHE A 132 -8.80 8.64 -2.83
C PHE A 132 -9.92 8.06 -3.70
N THR A 133 -10.93 8.87 -3.98
CA THR A 133 -12.02 8.53 -4.90
C THR A 133 -11.62 8.79 -6.35
N SER A 134 -11.92 7.86 -7.25
CA SER A 134 -11.66 7.98 -8.68
C SER A 134 -12.44 9.14 -9.29
N GLY A 135 -11.81 9.93 -10.17
CA GLY A 135 -12.47 10.97 -10.95
C GLY A 135 -11.98 12.40 -10.69
N GLY A 136 -11.13 12.61 -9.66
CA GLY A 136 -10.40 13.85 -9.44
C GLY A 136 -8.90 13.57 -9.19
N PRO A 137 -8.03 14.60 -9.25
CA PRO A 137 -6.65 14.44 -8.81
C PRO A 137 -6.62 14.12 -7.30
N ALA A 138 -5.58 13.45 -6.84
CA ALA A 138 -5.33 13.20 -5.42
C ALA A 138 -4.21 14.12 -4.93
N THR A 139 -4.27 14.53 -3.67
CA THR A 139 -3.12 15.17 -3.00
C THR A 139 -2.05 14.13 -2.74
N ASP A 140 -0.79 14.44 -3.02
CA ASP A 140 0.32 13.54 -2.69
C ASP A 140 0.51 13.42 -1.18
N TYR A 141 1.07 12.29 -0.71
CA TYR A 141 1.25 12.02 0.72
C TYR A 141 2.00 13.14 1.45
N ALA A 142 3.10 13.64 0.87
CA ALA A 142 3.88 14.75 1.42
C ALA A 142 3.13 16.09 1.42
N GLY A 143 2.07 16.22 0.60
CA GLY A 143 1.20 17.39 0.55
C GLY A 143 0.04 17.36 1.54
N LEU A 144 -0.16 16.25 2.27
CA LEU A 144 -1.20 16.16 3.29
C LEU A 144 -0.83 17.03 4.51
N PRO A 145 -1.82 17.63 5.19
CA PRO A 145 -1.56 18.40 6.41
C PRO A 145 -0.84 17.52 7.44
N PRO A 146 0.33 17.93 7.99
CA PRO A 146 1.16 17.05 8.82
C PRO A 146 0.48 16.62 10.13
N ASP A 147 -0.40 17.48 10.67
CA ASP A 147 -1.06 17.29 11.96
C ASP A 147 -2.58 17.02 11.83
N SER A 148 -3.03 16.53 10.68
CA SER A 148 -4.42 16.09 10.48
C SER A 148 -4.52 14.75 9.73
N GLN A 149 -5.54 13.96 10.06
CA GLN A 149 -5.94 12.76 9.31
C GLN A 149 -7.29 12.95 8.58
N GLU A 150 -7.84 14.17 8.58
CA GLU A 150 -9.10 14.45 7.90
C GLU A 150 -8.95 14.31 6.37
N PRO A 151 -9.99 13.82 5.66
CA PRO A 151 -9.98 13.78 4.20
C PRO A 151 -9.79 15.16 3.59
N VAL A 152 -8.89 15.25 2.60
CA VAL A 152 -8.56 16.49 1.90
C VAL A 152 -9.15 16.47 0.49
N GLU A 153 -9.70 17.59 0.04
CA GLU A 153 -10.10 17.79 -1.35
C GLU A 153 -8.92 18.21 -2.24
N PRO A 154 -8.86 17.81 -3.52
CA PRO A 154 -9.86 17.01 -4.23
C PRO A 154 -9.79 15.51 -3.92
N GLY A 155 -10.93 14.82 -4.12
CA GLY A 155 -10.98 13.36 -4.19
C GLY A 155 -11.09 12.66 -2.84
N GLN A 156 -11.39 13.39 -1.76
CA GLN A 156 -11.47 12.83 -0.40
C GLN A 156 -10.21 12.05 -0.04
N THR A 157 -9.05 12.66 -0.30
CA THR A 157 -7.74 12.05 -0.16
C THR A 157 -7.40 11.84 1.32
N VAL A 158 -7.02 10.63 1.71
CA VAL A 158 -6.59 10.27 3.07
C VAL A 158 -5.22 9.60 3.07
N ALA A 159 -4.49 9.74 4.17
CA ALA A 159 -3.19 9.15 4.35
C ALA A 159 -3.23 7.62 4.47
N MET A 160 -2.26 6.96 3.87
CA MET A 160 -1.99 5.54 4.06
C MET A 160 -0.52 5.35 4.44
N VAL A 161 -0.29 4.49 5.41
CA VAL A 161 1.04 4.11 5.87
C VAL A 161 1.02 2.61 6.20
N GLY A 162 2.12 1.91 5.93
CA GLY A 162 2.20 0.48 6.24
C GLY A 162 3.55 -0.15 5.97
N LEU A 163 3.61 -1.47 6.13
CA LEU A 163 4.77 -2.29 5.83
C LEU A 163 4.47 -3.14 4.59
N PHE A 164 5.36 -3.11 3.61
CA PHE A 164 5.33 -4.00 2.46
C PHE A 164 6.19 -5.23 2.69
N GLU A 165 5.67 -6.38 2.31
CA GLU A 165 6.38 -7.66 2.38
C GLU A 165 6.16 -8.44 1.08
N GLN A 166 7.25 -8.79 0.39
CA GLN A 166 7.21 -9.80 -0.66
C GLN A 166 7.37 -11.18 -0.02
N VAL A 167 6.33 -12.02 -0.13
CA VAL A 167 6.26 -13.35 0.52
C VAL A 167 6.41 -14.50 -0.48
N GLY A 168 6.91 -14.18 -1.66
CA GLY A 168 7.27 -15.11 -2.72
C GLY A 168 7.40 -14.42 -4.09
N PRO A 169 7.83 -15.14 -5.14
CA PRO A 169 8.09 -14.53 -6.46
C PRO A 169 6.85 -13.90 -7.11
N ARG A 170 5.65 -14.31 -6.68
CA ARG A 170 4.37 -13.89 -7.25
C ARG A 170 3.36 -13.37 -6.24
N ARG A 171 3.77 -13.22 -4.98
CA ARG A 171 2.89 -12.85 -3.87
C ARG A 171 3.57 -11.81 -2.99
N ALA A 172 2.82 -10.78 -2.64
CA ALA A 172 3.25 -9.76 -1.70
C ALA A 172 2.04 -9.27 -0.91
N ARG A 173 2.28 -8.42 0.08
CA ARG A 173 1.23 -7.74 0.83
C ARG A 173 1.69 -6.37 1.31
N ILE A 174 0.74 -5.49 1.55
CA ILE A 174 0.92 -4.28 2.34
C ILE A 174 0.06 -4.42 3.59
N LEU A 175 0.70 -4.33 4.75
CA LEU A 175 0.09 -4.34 6.07
C LEU A 175 -0.16 -2.90 6.50
N LEU A 176 -1.42 -2.53 6.67
CA LEU A 176 -1.84 -1.15 6.90
C LEU A 176 -2.49 -1.03 8.28
N PRO A 177 -1.77 -0.54 9.29
CA PRO A 177 -2.32 -0.32 10.61
C PRO A 177 -3.18 0.95 10.69
N ASP A 178 -4.27 0.85 11.43
CA ASP A 178 -5.21 1.94 11.74
C ASP A 178 -5.55 2.82 10.53
N PRO A 179 -6.04 2.24 9.41
CA PRO A 179 -6.43 3.00 8.24
C PRO A 179 -7.52 4.02 8.60
N ILE A 180 -7.48 5.20 7.98
CA ILE A 180 -8.39 6.30 8.30
C ILE A 180 -9.87 5.95 8.04
N LEU A 181 -10.12 4.97 7.16
CA LEU A 181 -11.46 4.59 6.73
C LEU A 181 -11.80 3.15 7.13
N GLU A 182 -12.88 3.02 7.90
CA GLU A 182 -13.74 1.83 8.00
C GLU A 182 -13.10 0.53 8.55
N SER A 183 -11.93 0.63 9.19
CA SER A 183 -11.18 -0.53 9.68
C SER A 183 -10.13 -0.16 10.73
N ARG A 184 -9.71 -1.14 11.53
CA ARG A 184 -8.57 -1.02 12.45
C ARG A 184 -7.28 -1.60 11.86
N PHE A 185 -7.41 -2.48 10.86
CA PHE A 185 -6.29 -3.03 10.13
C PHE A 185 -6.73 -3.44 8.72
N ASP A 186 -5.94 -3.06 7.73
CA ASP A 186 -6.11 -3.49 6.35
C ASP A 186 -4.93 -4.34 5.88
N ILE A 187 -5.20 -5.31 5.02
CA ILE A 187 -4.18 -5.99 4.22
C ILE A 187 -4.50 -5.74 2.75
N ILE A 188 -3.54 -5.19 2.01
CA ILE A 188 -3.59 -5.21 0.54
C ILE A 188 -2.84 -6.45 0.09
N GLN A 189 -3.57 -7.51 -0.24
CA GLN A 189 -2.99 -8.73 -0.80
C GLN A 189 -2.64 -8.49 -2.27
N LEU A 190 -1.42 -8.86 -2.67
CA LEU A 190 -0.89 -8.66 -4.01
C LEU A 190 -0.52 -9.99 -4.66
N THR A 191 -0.99 -10.22 -5.89
CA THR A 191 -0.58 -11.38 -6.70
C THR A 191 -0.23 -10.98 -8.13
N ARG A 192 0.76 -11.64 -8.74
CA ARG A 192 1.22 -11.26 -10.10
C ARG A 192 0.16 -11.39 -11.19
N GLY A 193 0.20 -10.47 -12.14
CA GLY A 193 -0.62 -10.38 -13.35
C GLY A 193 -1.77 -9.39 -13.18
N ALA A 194 -2.29 -8.84 -14.28
CA ALA A 194 -3.43 -7.93 -14.22
C ALA A 194 -4.70 -8.64 -13.70
N ALA A 195 -5.61 -7.89 -13.08
CA ALA A 195 -6.95 -8.39 -12.85
C ALA A 195 -7.62 -8.64 -14.21
N THR A 196 -7.86 -9.90 -14.55
CA THR A 196 -8.70 -10.24 -15.70
C THR A 196 -10.01 -9.47 -15.55
N ARG A 197 -10.55 -8.90 -16.64
CA ARG A 197 -11.87 -8.22 -16.66
C ARG A 197 -12.98 -9.24 -16.33
N TYR A 198 -13.07 -9.69 -15.08
CA TYR A 198 -13.94 -10.76 -14.60
C TYR A 198 -15.03 -10.16 -13.70
N ALA A 199 -15.72 -9.14 -14.19
CA ALA A 199 -16.88 -8.56 -13.48
C ALA A 199 -18.00 -8.11 -14.42
N LEU A 200 -18.16 -8.77 -15.58
CA LEU A 200 -19.34 -8.60 -16.45
C LEU A 200 -20.11 -9.91 -16.70
N ARG A 201 -19.85 -10.98 -15.93
CA ARG A 201 -20.51 -12.28 -16.12
C ARG A 201 -21.35 -12.82 -14.97
N SER A 202 -21.66 -12.00 -13.95
CA SER A 202 -22.56 -12.45 -12.87
C SER A 202 -23.83 -11.61 -12.65
N CYS A 203 -24.13 -10.65 -13.53
CA CYS A 203 -25.48 -10.08 -13.63
C CYS A 203 -26.25 -10.78 -14.77
N ALA A 204 -26.48 -12.08 -14.62
CA ALA A 204 -27.46 -12.81 -15.40
C ALA A 204 -27.99 -13.95 -14.52
N LYS A 205 -29.29 -13.89 -14.21
CA LYS A 205 -30.05 -14.62 -13.16
C LYS A 205 -29.93 -13.90 -11.82
N ILE A 206 -30.98 -13.27 -11.29
CA ILE A 206 -32.39 -13.66 -11.17
C ILE A 206 -33.31 -12.52 -11.60
#